data_AF-A0A316HL78-F1
#
_entry.id   AF-A0A316HL78-F1
#
_cell.length_a   1.000
_cell.length_b   1.000
_cell.length_c   1.000
_cell.angle_alpha   90.00
_cell.angle_beta   90.00
_cell.angle_gamma   90.00
#
_symmetry.space_group_name_H-M   'P 1'
#
loop_
_entity.id
_entity.type
_entity.pdbx_description
1 polymer ?
#
loop_
_entity_poly.entity_id
_entity_poly.type
_entity_poly.pdbx_seq_one_letter_code
_entity_poly.pdbx_strand_id
1 'polypeptide(L)'
;MVESYDVCLSFAGEQRPYVDDVARLLRDNGVRVFYDDFEVATLWGKDLATHLDEIYRKRSRYCVLFASADYVRKTWTHHERASALDRLLRERDDYVLPVRLDDTEIPGLRESIGHLDGRRLSPGEVVQQLLLKLGMDTRKPVHPVTVLVLAAEGPADLDRVLDGAEAAADVKIKACRREGARVLCLIEDPPSHVLERLVPAIEDAFGERTGARLLIGVHKGAVADDDWGGVDVQSTVDMTGAPSVQEVLALATNADCAVVVSQRLYDEVVRSKATYGSYVGVPLGTGTGTGTGWVRVRGYLKPPRPQATAAPAVQKNTTNNFYAPTKIKHLGDRHG
;
A
#
# COMPACT_ATOMS: atom_id res chain seq x y z
N MET A 1 -12.48 -19.04 -28.78
CA MET A 1 -11.27 -19.03 -27.95
C MET A 1 -11.72 -19.19 -26.51
N VAL A 2 -11.19 -20.14 -25.75
CA VAL A 2 -11.57 -20.30 -24.33
C VAL A 2 -10.64 -19.39 -23.52
N GLU A 3 -11.15 -18.23 -23.11
CA GLU A 3 -10.47 -17.37 -22.14
C GLU A 3 -10.38 -18.12 -20.80
N SER A 4 -9.16 -18.42 -20.35
CA SER A 4 -8.93 -19.10 -19.08
C SER A 4 -9.08 -18.15 -17.89
N TYR A 5 -8.79 -16.87 -18.12
CA TYR A 5 -8.78 -15.81 -17.11
C TYR A 5 -9.63 -14.62 -17.56
N ASP A 6 -10.28 -13.99 -16.60
CA ASP A 6 -11.00 -12.74 -16.79
C ASP A 6 -10.01 -11.56 -16.78
N VAL A 7 -8.97 -11.65 -15.93
CA VAL A 7 -7.94 -10.62 -15.79
C VAL A 7 -6.57 -11.25 -15.56
N CYS A 8 -5.52 -10.71 -16.18
CA CYS A 8 -4.13 -10.93 -15.74
C CYS A 8 -3.52 -9.65 -15.14
N LEU A 9 -2.72 -9.80 -14.10
CA LEU A 9 -2.07 -8.68 -13.41
C LEU A 9 -0.61 -8.56 -13.87
N SER A 10 -0.25 -7.39 -14.40
CA SER A 10 1.11 -7.07 -14.85
C SER A 10 1.71 -5.99 -13.98
N PHE A 11 2.77 -6.30 -13.24
CA PHE A 11 3.38 -5.42 -12.25
C PHE A 11 4.86 -5.77 -12.04
N ALA A 12 5.61 -4.85 -11.44
CA ALA A 12 6.96 -5.12 -10.95
C ALA A 12 6.90 -5.57 -9.48
N GLY A 13 7.82 -6.46 -9.09
CA GLY A 13 7.79 -7.09 -7.76
C GLY A 13 7.79 -6.13 -6.57
N GLU A 14 8.25 -4.89 -6.75
CA GLU A 14 8.19 -3.80 -5.76
C GLU A 14 6.75 -3.43 -5.39
N GLN A 15 5.80 -3.60 -6.32
CA GLN A 15 4.38 -3.32 -6.11
C GLN A 15 3.59 -4.55 -5.63
N ARG A 16 4.28 -5.67 -5.31
CA ARG A 16 3.64 -6.93 -4.88
C ARG A 16 2.64 -6.77 -3.74
N PRO A 17 2.90 -6.00 -2.65
CA PRO A 17 1.93 -5.87 -1.55
C PRO A 17 0.57 -5.33 -2.02
N TYR A 18 0.57 -4.31 -2.87
CA TYR A 18 -0.66 -3.73 -3.41
C TYR A 18 -1.37 -4.69 -4.37
N VAL A 19 -0.61 -5.35 -5.25
CA VAL A 19 -1.17 -6.22 -6.28
C VAL A 19 -1.67 -7.56 -5.72
N ASP A 20 -1.03 -8.09 -4.69
CA ASP A 20 -1.47 -9.31 -4.00
C ASP A 20 -2.85 -9.11 -3.35
N ASP A 21 -3.08 -7.97 -2.70
CA ASP A 21 -4.39 -7.61 -2.17
C ASP A 21 -5.44 -7.51 -3.27
N VAL A 22 -5.13 -6.83 -4.39
CA VAL A 22 -6.02 -6.79 -5.56
C VAL A 22 -6.32 -8.21 -6.04
N ALA A 23 -5.30 -9.07 -6.17
CA ALA A 23 -5.44 -10.44 -6.65
C ALA A 23 -6.34 -11.29 -5.71
N ARG A 24 -6.10 -11.20 -4.40
CA ARG A 24 -6.90 -11.89 -3.37
C ARG A 24 -8.35 -11.41 -3.40
N LEU A 25 -8.60 -10.11 -3.41
CA LEU A 25 -9.94 -9.52 -3.43
C LEU A 25 -10.71 -9.86 -4.72
N LEU A 26 -10.06 -9.85 -5.88
CA LEU A 26 -10.66 -10.29 -7.14
C LEU A 26 -11.06 -11.77 -7.09
N ARG A 27 -10.16 -12.64 -6.61
CA ARG A 27 -10.42 -14.08 -6.47
C ARG A 27 -11.58 -14.35 -5.51
N ASP A 28 -11.62 -13.64 -4.39
CA ASP A 28 -12.70 -13.72 -3.41
C ASP A 28 -14.06 -13.28 -3.97
N ASN A 29 -14.05 -12.40 -4.97
CA ASN A 29 -15.23 -12.02 -5.75
C ASN A 29 -15.52 -12.95 -6.94
N GLY A 30 -14.78 -14.06 -7.06
CA GLY A 30 -15.00 -15.09 -8.08
C GLY A 30 -14.44 -14.76 -9.47
N VAL A 31 -13.56 -13.77 -9.57
CA VAL A 31 -12.86 -13.44 -10.82
C VAL A 31 -11.75 -14.46 -11.05
N ARG A 32 -11.62 -14.97 -12.27
CA ARG A 32 -10.50 -15.84 -12.66
C ARG A 32 -9.29 -14.97 -12.96
N VAL A 33 -8.41 -14.83 -11.98
CA VAL A 33 -7.22 -13.97 -12.06
C VAL A 33 -5.98 -14.78 -12.35
N PHE A 34 -5.19 -14.34 -13.33
CA PHE A 34 -3.81 -14.78 -13.46
C PHE A 34 -2.90 -13.90 -12.60
N TYR A 35 -2.27 -14.53 -11.60
CA TYR A 35 -1.29 -13.96 -10.68
C TYR A 35 -0.21 -15.02 -10.40
N ASP A 36 1.06 -14.61 -10.43
CA ASP A 36 2.20 -15.54 -10.41
C ASP A 36 2.25 -16.42 -9.15
N ASP A 37 1.95 -15.86 -7.98
CA ASP A 37 1.94 -16.62 -6.72
C ASP A 37 0.76 -17.60 -6.61
N PHE A 38 -0.32 -17.41 -7.38
CA PHE A 38 -1.42 -18.39 -7.43
C PHE A 38 -1.08 -19.58 -8.34
N GLU A 39 -0.11 -19.43 -9.23
CA GLU A 39 0.19 -20.38 -10.31
C GLU A 39 1.57 -21.04 -10.16
N VAL A 40 2.20 -21.00 -8.97
CA VAL A 40 3.56 -21.50 -8.73
C VAL A 40 3.77 -22.92 -9.25
N ALA A 41 2.85 -23.84 -8.96
CA ALA A 41 2.92 -25.22 -9.44
C ALA A 41 2.76 -25.33 -10.97
N THR A 42 1.91 -24.49 -11.56
CA THR A 42 1.66 -24.43 -13.00
C THR A 42 2.84 -23.83 -13.77
N LEU A 43 3.56 -22.87 -13.18
CA LEU A 43 4.69 -22.17 -13.76
C LEU A 43 6.02 -22.92 -13.58
N TRP A 44 6.10 -23.81 -12.59
CA TRP A 44 7.33 -24.56 -12.30
C TRP A 44 7.77 -25.40 -13.51
N GLY A 45 8.96 -25.08 -14.04
CA GLY A 45 9.58 -25.81 -15.15
C GLY A 45 9.14 -25.35 -16.55
N LYS A 46 8.25 -24.35 -16.66
CA LYS A 46 7.88 -23.75 -17.94
C LYS A 46 8.83 -22.64 -18.34
N ASP A 47 8.91 -22.38 -19.64
CA ASP A 47 9.45 -21.12 -20.15
C ASP A 47 8.44 -20.00 -19.84
N LEU A 48 8.79 -19.16 -18.86
CA LEU A 48 7.95 -18.05 -18.42
C LEU A 48 7.72 -17.03 -19.54
N ALA A 49 8.68 -16.79 -20.44
CA ALA A 49 8.51 -15.78 -21.49
C ALA A 49 7.40 -16.19 -22.47
N THR A 50 7.47 -17.43 -22.96
CA THR A 50 6.47 -18.01 -23.84
C THR A 50 5.11 -18.14 -23.14
N HIS A 51 5.10 -18.60 -21.89
CA HIS A 51 3.84 -18.80 -21.16
C HIS A 51 3.12 -17.48 -20.83
N LEU A 52 3.87 -16.45 -20.44
CA LEU A 52 3.31 -15.12 -20.19
C LEU A 52 2.80 -14.48 -21.48
N ASP A 53 3.51 -14.60 -22.61
CA ASP A 53 3.04 -14.11 -23.92
C ASP A 53 1.70 -14.75 -24.30
N GLU A 54 1.55 -16.06 -24.10
CA GLU A 54 0.29 -16.76 -24.36
C GLU A 54 -0.85 -16.23 -23.48
N ILE A 55 -0.60 -15.97 -22.20
CA ILE A 55 -1.61 -15.45 -21.29
C ILE A 55 -2.02 -14.05 -21.70
N TYR A 56 -1.04 -13.17 -21.91
CA TYR A 56 -1.28 -11.79 -22.31
C TYR A 56 -1.93 -11.65 -23.68
N ARG A 57 -1.77 -12.61 -24.61
CA ARG A 57 -2.36 -12.52 -25.95
C ARG A 57 -3.68 -13.27 -26.12
N LYS A 58 -3.82 -14.43 -25.46
CA LYS A 58 -4.83 -15.42 -25.86
C LYS A 58 -5.69 -15.94 -24.71
N ARG A 59 -5.27 -15.80 -23.45
CA ARG A 59 -5.93 -16.48 -22.32
C ARG A 59 -6.57 -15.55 -21.29
N SER A 60 -6.41 -14.24 -21.42
CA SER A 60 -7.02 -13.23 -20.55
C SER A 60 -7.95 -12.30 -21.32
N ARG A 61 -9.10 -11.95 -20.74
CA ARG A 61 -10.01 -10.94 -21.30
C ARG A 61 -9.46 -9.52 -21.19
N TYR A 62 -8.89 -9.18 -20.03
CA TYR A 62 -8.20 -7.90 -19.79
C TYR A 62 -6.81 -8.10 -19.17
N CYS A 63 -5.93 -7.13 -19.39
CA CYS A 63 -4.64 -7.02 -18.70
C CYS A 63 -4.63 -5.76 -17.84
N VAL A 64 -4.56 -5.92 -16.52
CA VAL A 64 -4.40 -4.80 -15.59
C VAL A 64 -2.91 -4.51 -15.45
N LEU A 65 -2.52 -3.33 -15.91
CA LEU A 65 -1.13 -2.88 -15.92
C LEU A 65 -0.89 -1.93 -14.75
N PHE A 66 -0.16 -2.37 -13.74
CA PHE A 66 0.30 -1.54 -12.63
C PHE A 66 1.56 -0.79 -13.06
N ALA A 67 1.37 0.42 -13.58
CA ALA A 67 2.41 1.25 -14.15
C ALA A 67 3.27 1.90 -13.04
N SER A 68 4.58 1.67 -13.12
CA SER A 68 5.59 2.24 -12.23
C SER A 68 6.95 2.40 -12.93
N ALA A 69 7.84 3.20 -12.34
CA ALA A 69 9.22 3.32 -12.75
C ALA A 69 9.96 1.97 -12.71
N ASP A 70 9.66 1.15 -11.70
CA ASP A 70 10.21 -0.20 -11.56
C ASP A 70 9.72 -1.13 -12.67
N TYR A 71 8.45 -1.00 -13.06
CA TYR A 71 7.87 -1.75 -14.16
C TYR A 71 8.56 -1.43 -15.47
N VAL A 72 8.73 -0.15 -15.80
CA VAL A 72 9.44 0.26 -17.03
C VAL A 72 10.87 -0.26 -17.00
N ARG A 73 11.59 -0.01 -15.90
CA ARG A 73 12.99 -0.41 -15.75
C ARG A 73 13.18 -1.91 -15.95
N LYS A 74 12.30 -2.76 -15.42
CA LYS A 74 12.43 -4.22 -15.54
C LYS A 74 11.90 -4.77 -16.85
N THR A 75 10.80 -4.24 -17.35
CA THR A 75 10.15 -4.77 -18.55
C THR A 75 10.88 -4.32 -19.82
N TRP A 76 11.36 -3.06 -19.88
CA TRP A 76 12.05 -2.52 -21.05
C TRP A 76 13.54 -2.89 -21.15
N THR A 77 14.17 -3.34 -20.06
CA THR A 77 15.52 -3.93 -20.16
C THR A 77 15.53 -5.26 -20.91
N HIS A 78 14.37 -5.92 -21.05
CA HIS A 78 14.22 -7.16 -21.82
C HIS A 78 13.52 -6.85 -23.15
N HIS A 79 14.31 -6.56 -24.19
CA HIS A 79 13.82 -6.12 -25.51
C HIS A 79 12.68 -6.96 -26.11
N GLU A 80 12.65 -8.27 -25.84
CA GLU A 80 11.57 -9.18 -26.28
C GLU A 80 10.24 -8.89 -25.58
N ARG A 81 10.26 -8.70 -24.25
CA ARG A 81 9.05 -8.37 -23.46
C ARG A 81 8.52 -6.98 -23.82
N ALA A 82 9.43 -6.03 -24.01
CA ALA A 82 9.07 -4.68 -24.47
C ALA A 82 8.34 -4.72 -25.82
N SER A 83 8.86 -5.48 -26.79
CA SER A 83 8.26 -5.59 -28.13
C SER A 83 6.90 -6.29 -28.11
N ALA A 84 6.74 -7.33 -27.28
CA ALA A 84 5.47 -8.04 -27.14
C ALA A 84 4.38 -7.16 -26.51
N LEU A 85 4.74 -6.40 -25.46
CA LEU A 85 3.82 -5.52 -24.76
C LEU A 85 3.46 -4.28 -25.61
N ASP A 86 4.42 -3.68 -26.29
CA ASP A 86 4.19 -2.56 -27.21
C ASP A 86 3.23 -2.94 -28.34
N ARG A 87 3.36 -4.16 -28.86
CA ARG A 87 2.41 -4.72 -29.83
C ARG A 87 1.01 -4.88 -29.24
N LEU A 88 0.90 -5.46 -28.05
CA LEU A 88 -0.38 -5.64 -27.35
C LEU A 88 -1.09 -4.31 -27.08
N LEU A 89 -0.34 -3.29 -26.65
CA LEU A 89 -0.83 -1.95 -26.38
C LEU A 89 -1.37 -1.23 -27.62
N ARG A 90 -0.86 -1.58 -28.81
CA ARG A 90 -1.28 -0.97 -30.09
C ARG A 90 -2.39 -1.72 -30.81
N GLU A 91 -2.47 -3.03 -30.64
CA GLU A 91 -3.35 -3.89 -31.46
C GLU A 91 -4.75 -4.09 -30.86
N ARG A 92 -4.95 -3.91 -29.56
CA ARG A 92 -6.25 -4.17 -28.90
C ARG A 92 -6.71 -2.99 -28.05
N ASP A 93 -7.62 -2.20 -28.62
CA ASP A 93 -8.36 -1.18 -27.87
C ASP A 93 -9.11 -1.83 -26.69
N ASP A 94 -9.15 -1.15 -25.56
CA ASP A 94 -9.78 -1.57 -24.29
C ASP A 94 -9.26 -2.85 -23.62
N TYR A 95 -8.19 -3.47 -24.12
CA TYR A 95 -7.61 -4.67 -23.51
C TYR A 95 -6.80 -4.37 -22.24
N VAL A 96 -6.00 -3.30 -22.28
CA VAL A 96 -5.14 -2.90 -21.16
C VAL A 96 -5.88 -1.91 -20.28
N LEU A 97 -5.89 -2.17 -18.98
CA LEU A 97 -6.48 -1.33 -17.94
C LEU A 97 -5.35 -0.77 -17.06
N PRO A 98 -4.85 0.44 -17.33
CA PRO A 98 -3.72 0.99 -16.59
C PRO A 98 -4.13 1.45 -15.19
N VAL A 99 -3.32 1.08 -14.20
CA VAL A 99 -3.34 1.60 -12.83
C VAL A 99 -1.99 2.26 -12.57
N ARG A 100 -1.97 3.59 -12.48
CA ARG A 100 -0.73 4.36 -12.25
C ARG A 100 -0.39 4.35 -10.78
N LEU A 101 0.82 3.89 -10.45
CA LEU A 101 1.37 3.91 -9.10
C LEU A 101 2.42 5.01 -8.92
N ASP A 102 2.86 5.62 -10.02
CA ASP A 102 3.64 6.86 -10.08
C ASP A 102 3.37 7.61 -11.40
N ASP A 103 4.09 8.71 -11.62
CA ASP A 103 3.96 9.54 -12.82
C ASP A 103 4.76 9.00 -14.02
N THR A 104 5.33 7.79 -13.94
CA THR A 104 6.13 7.22 -15.04
C THR A 104 5.26 6.96 -16.26
N GLU A 105 5.76 7.40 -17.41
CA GLU A 105 5.16 7.07 -18.71
C GLU A 105 5.56 5.66 -19.14
N ILE A 106 4.57 4.88 -19.58
CA ILE A 106 4.82 3.55 -20.14
C ILE A 106 5.00 3.68 -21.65
N PRO A 107 6.17 3.34 -22.22
CA PRO A 107 6.35 3.41 -23.66
C PRO A 107 5.31 2.55 -24.40
N GLY A 108 4.71 3.10 -25.45
CA GLY A 108 3.66 2.40 -26.22
C GLY A 108 2.25 2.50 -25.65
N LEU A 109 2.07 2.93 -24.40
CA LEU A 109 0.76 3.26 -23.84
C LEU A 109 0.40 4.70 -24.24
N ARG A 110 -0.71 4.88 -24.96
CA ARG A 110 -1.16 6.22 -25.38
C ARG A 110 -1.69 7.02 -24.20
N GLU A 111 -1.38 8.31 -24.14
CA GLU A 111 -1.89 9.24 -23.11
C GLU A 111 -3.41 9.35 -23.09
N SER A 112 -4.08 9.10 -24.23
CA SER A 112 -5.53 9.14 -24.35
C SER A 112 -6.25 7.95 -23.70
N ILE A 113 -5.52 6.93 -23.25
CA ILE A 113 -6.11 5.77 -22.57
C ILE A 113 -6.45 6.16 -21.13
N GLY A 114 -7.73 6.02 -20.77
CA GLY A 114 -8.19 6.22 -19.40
C GLY A 114 -7.48 5.29 -18.42
N HIS A 115 -7.10 5.80 -17.26
CA HIS A 115 -6.36 5.06 -16.24
C HIS A 115 -6.95 5.32 -14.86
N LEU A 116 -6.70 4.39 -13.95
CA LEU A 116 -6.92 4.58 -12.52
C LEU A 116 -5.64 5.10 -11.86
N ASP A 117 -5.78 5.93 -10.83
CA ASP A 117 -4.66 6.39 -10.02
C ASP A 117 -4.58 5.57 -8.71
N GLY A 118 -3.71 4.57 -8.69
CA GLY A 118 -3.52 3.68 -7.56
C GLY A 118 -2.81 4.33 -6.37
N ARG A 119 -2.30 5.57 -6.52
CA ARG A 119 -1.81 6.37 -5.38
C ARG A 119 -2.96 6.94 -4.56
N ARG A 120 -4.12 7.10 -5.22
CA ARG A 120 -5.34 7.68 -4.66
C ARG A 120 -6.41 6.66 -4.38
N LEU A 121 -6.28 5.43 -4.88
CA LEU A 121 -7.23 4.34 -4.72
C LEU A 121 -6.58 3.19 -3.92
N SER A 122 -7.32 2.66 -2.96
CA SER A 122 -7.00 1.42 -2.27
C SER A 122 -7.11 0.24 -3.24
N PRO A 123 -6.48 -0.91 -2.94
CA PRO A 123 -6.71 -2.14 -3.68
C PRO A 123 -8.20 -2.47 -3.83
N GLY A 124 -8.98 -2.31 -2.75
CA GLY A 124 -10.42 -2.58 -2.78
C GLY A 124 -11.22 -1.68 -3.72
N GLU A 125 -10.90 -0.38 -3.77
CA GLU A 125 -11.52 0.55 -4.73
C GLU A 125 -11.15 0.19 -6.17
N VAL A 126 -9.90 -0.22 -6.44
CA VAL A 126 -9.50 -0.72 -7.77
C VAL A 126 -10.28 -1.98 -8.13
N VAL A 127 -10.44 -2.93 -7.19
CA VAL A 127 -11.25 -4.13 -7.41
C VAL A 127 -12.70 -3.79 -7.72
N GLN A 128 -13.29 -2.82 -7.03
CA GLN A 128 -14.66 -2.38 -7.32
C GLN A 128 -14.79 -1.88 -8.77
N GLN A 129 -13.83 -1.08 -9.26
CA GLN A 129 -13.82 -0.64 -10.66
C GLN A 129 -13.64 -1.81 -11.64
N LEU A 130 -12.81 -2.79 -11.30
CA LEU A 130 -12.60 -3.98 -12.14
C LEU A 130 -13.84 -4.86 -12.22
N LEU A 131 -14.56 -5.06 -11.10
CA LEU A 131 -15.82 -5.82 -11.10
C LEU A 131 -16.89 -5.13 -11.98
N LEU A 132 -17.01 -3.81 -11.87
CA LEU A 132 -17.87 -3.02 -12.76
C LEU A 132 -17.48 -3.18 -14.23
N LYS A 133 -16.19 -3.11 -14.56
CA LYS A 133 -15.68 -3.31 -15.93
C LYS A 133 -15.96 -4.73 -16.46
N LEU A 134 -15.93 -5.73 -15.58
CA LEU A 134 -16.24 -7.13 -15.92
C LEU A 134 -17.74 -7.40 -16.04
N GLY A 135 -18.59 -6.51 -15.54
CA GLY A 135 -20.05 -6.71 -15.46
C GLY A 135 -20.44 -7.73 -14.38
N MET A 136 -19.67 -7.79 -13.29
CA MET A 136 -19.86 -8.74 -12.20
C MET A 136 -20.40 -8.04 -10.95
N ASP A 137 -21.34 -8.69 -10.28
CA ASP A 137 -21.80 -8.25 -8.96
C ASP A 137 -20.74 -8.53 -7.89
N THR A 138 -20.66 -7.64 -6.91
CA THR A 138 -19.74 -7.78 -5.78
C THR A 138 -20.25 -8.86 -4.82
N ARG A 139 -19.44 -9.90 -4.59
CA ARG A 139 -19.74 -10.98 -3.64
C ARG A 139 -19.23 -10.69 -2.24
N LYS A 140 -18.04 -10.09 -2.15
CA LYS A 140 -17.44 -9.59 -0.91
C LYS A 140 -17.20 -8.08 -1.08
N PRO A 141 -18.12 -7.24 -0.57
CA PRO A 141 -17.97 -5.80 -0.66
C PRO A 141 -16.78 -5.34 0.19
N VAL A 142 -16.05 -4.37 -0.35
CA VAL A 142 -15.02 -3.65 0.40
C VAL A 142 -15.65 -2.35 0.88
N HIS A 143 -15.45 -2.02 2.15
CA HIS A 143 -15.98 -0.82 2.76
C HIS A 143 -14.85 0.19 2.97
N PRO A 144 -15.02 1.46 2.56
CA PRO A 144 -14.10 2.53 2.93
C PRO A 144 -14.04 2.66 4.45
N VAL A 145 -12.83 2.74 4.99
CA VAL A 145 -12.59 2.90 6.42
C VAL A 145 -11.46 3.88 6.67
N THR A 146 -11.50 4.53 7.83
CA THR A 146 -10.32 5.14 8.42
C THR A 146 -9.63 4.11 9.29
N VAL A 147 -8.39 3.76 8.95
CA VAL A 147 -7.54 2.90 9.77
C VAL A 147 -6.83 3.78 10.79
N LEU A 148 -6.98 3.45 12.07
CA LEU A 148 -6.31 4.10 13.19
C LEU A 148 -5.38 3.08 13.88
N VAL A 149 -4.15 3.48 14.16
CA VAL A 149 -3.20 2.68 14.96
C VAL A 149 -2.70 3.51 16.12
N LEU A 150 -2.87 3.00 17.34
CA LEU A 150 -2.31 3.55 18.56
C LEU A 150 -1.13 2.67 18.98
N ALA A 151 0.06 3.23 19.10
CA ALA A 151 1.26 2.51 19.54
C ALA A 151 1.91 3.26 20.70
N ALA A 152 2.06 2.60 21.85
CA ALA A 152 2.68 3.19 23.02
C ALA A 152 4.12 2.69 23.22
N GLU A 153 5.01 3.61 23.55
CA GLU A 153 6.33 3.33 24.10
C GLU A 153 6.27 3.54 25.62
N GLY A 154 6.25 2.45 26.38
CA GLY A 154 6.12 2.47 27.84
C GLY A 154 4.77 1.90 28.33
N PRO A 155 4.52 1.90 29.65
CA PRO A 155 3.30 1.36 30.23
C PRO A 155 2.11 2.29 29.96
N ALA A 156 1.28 1.94 28.97
CA ALA A 156 0.04 2.63 28.67
C ALA A 156 -1.12 1.64 28.52
N ASP A 157 -2.26 2.00 29.12
CA ASP A 157 -3.52 1.28 28.91
C ASP A 157 -4.26 1.88 27.71
N LEU A 158 -3.90 1.41 26.51
CA LEU A 158 -4.47 1.92 25.26
C LEU A 158 -5.97 1.63 25.12
N ASP A 159 -6.49 0.58 25.76
CA ASP A 159 -7.92 0.26 25.70
C ASP A 159 -8.69 1.32 26.50
N ARG A 160 -8.23 1.63 27.72
CA ARG A 160 -8.81 2.73 28.51
C ARG A 160 -8.75 4.08 27.81
N VAL A 161 -7.63 4.39 27.13
CA VAL A 161 -7.48 5.64 26.37
C VAL A 161 -8.51 5.70 25.23
N LEU A 162 -8.68 4.59 24.51
CA LEU A 162 -9.64 4.51 23.43
C LEU A 162 -11.09 4.60 23.93
N ASP A 163 -11.45 3.87 25.00
CA ASP A 163 -12.78 3.91 25.60
C ASP A 163 -13.15 5.34 26.04
N GLY A 164 -12.19 6.06 26.66
CA GLY A 164 -12.37 7.44 27.07
C GLY A 164 -12.53 8.39 25.88
N ALA A 165 -11.81 8.15 24.78
CA ALA A 165 -11.89 8.97 23.59
C ALA A 165 -13.16 8.71 22.76
N GLU A 166 -13.58 7.45 22.63
CA GLU A 166 -14.80 7.06 21.92
C GLU A 166 -16.04 7.73 22.52
N ALA A 167 -16.16 7.70 23.85
CA ALA A 167 -17.25 8.35 24.57
C ALA A 167 -17.32 9.87 24.34
N ALA A 168 -16.19 10.51 24.05
CA ALA A 168 -16.10 11.96 23.85
C ALA A 168 -16.19 12.38 22.36
N ALA A 169 -15.82 11.49 21.44
CA ALA A 169 -15.63 11.83 20.03
C ALA A 169 -16.86 11.62 19.14
N ASP A 170 -17.84 10.82 19.57
CA ASP A 170 -19.02 10.42 18.77
C ASP A 170 -18.62 9.86 17.39
N VAL A 171 -17.77 8.83 17.41
CA VAL A 171 -17.22 8.19 16.21
C VAL A 171 -17.64 6.72 16.16
N LYS A 172 -17.99 6.23 14.96
CA LYS A 172 -18.38 4.85 14.70
C LYS A 172 -17.16 3.97 14.47
N ILE A 173 -16.68 3.37 15.56
CA ILE A 173 -15.65 2.33 15.50
C ILE A 173 -16.32 1.01 15.09
N LYS A 174 -15.91 0.46 13.95
CA LYS A 174 -16.41 -0.84 13.46
C LYS A 174 -15.84 -1.99 14.28
N ALA A 175 -14.53 -1.99 14.45
CA ALA A 175 -13.81 -3.04 15.17
C ALA A 175 -12.44 -2.52 15.63
N CYS A 176 -11.91 -3.09 16.72
CA CYS A 176 -10.54 -2.89 17.16
C CYS A 176 -9.85 -4.22 17.45
N ARG A 177 -8.54 -4.27 17.26
CA ARG A 177 -7.68 -5.43 17.50
C ARG A 177 -6.42 -5.01 18.24
N ARG A 178 -6.08 -5.73 19.31
CA ARG A 178 -4.84 -5.52 20.08
C ARG A 178 -3.71 -6.39 19.54
N GLU A 179 -2.53 -5.80 19.38
CA GLU A 179 -1.32 -6.48 18.93
C GLU A 179 -0.10 -6.07 19.79
N GLY A 180 0.03 -6.70 20.96
CA GLY A 180 1.09 -6.34 21.91
C GLY A 180 0.87 -4.94 22.50
N ALA A 181 1.81 -4.02 22.27
CA ALA A 181 1.78 -2.63 22.75
C ALA A 181 1.04 -1.66 21.81
N ARG A 182 0.25 -2.18 20.86
CA ARG A 182 -0.53 -1.38 19.91
C ARG A 182 -1.99 -1.83 19.86
N VAL A 183 -2.87 -0.90 19.51
CA VAL A 183 -4.29 -1.13 19.20
C VAL A 183 -4.56 -0.61 17.79
N LEU A 184 -5.17 -1.44 16.96
CA LEU A 184 -5.60 -1.10 15.60
C LEU A 184 -7.11 -0.97 15.61
N CYS A 185 -7.67 0.02 14.92
CA CYS A 185 -9.10 0.21 14.80
C CYS A 185 -9.50 0.52 13.35
N LEU A 186 -10.62 -0.08 12.95
CA LEU A 186 -11.31 0.21 11.70
C LEU A 186 -12.49 1.12 12.04
N ILE A 187 -12.53 2.30 11.42
CA ILE A 187 -13.51 3.34 11.73
C ILE A 187 -14.32 3.65 10.48
N GLU A 188 -15.64 3.69 10.59
CA GLU A 188 -16.54 3.97 9.45
C GLU A 188 -16.62 5.46 9.09
N ASP A 189 -16.34 6.32 10.07
CA ASP A 189 -16.31 7.76 9.87
C ASP A 189 -15.19 8.21 8.92
N PRO A 190 -15.42 9.32 8.17
CA PRO A 190 -14.44 9.82 7.24
C PRO A 190 -13.19 10.32 7.97
N PRO A 191 -12.01 10.28 7.33
CA PRO A 191 -10.76 10.61 8.00
C PRO A 191 -10.71 12.03 8.58
N SER A 192 -11.40 12.99 7.97
CA SER A 192 -11.51 14.34 8.53
C SER A 192 -12.21 14.36 9.88
N HIS A 193 -13.26 13.55 10.05
CA HIS A 193 -14.00 13.46 11.31
C HIS A 193 -13.14 12.82 12.40
N VAL A 194 -12.42 11.73 12.05
CA VAL A 194 -11.45 11.09 12.94
C VAL A 194 -10.35 12.06 13.38
N LEU A 195 -9.75 12.81 12.45
CA LEU A 195 -8.70 13.77 12.77
C LEU A 195 -9.18 14.98 13.58
N GLU A 196 -10.46 15.38 13.46
CA GLU A 196 -11.02 16.54 14.16
C GLU A 196 -11.65 16.22 15.51
N ARG A 197 -12.09 14.98 15.73
CA ARG A 197 -12.78 14.55 16.96
C ARG A 197 -12.01 13.51 17.73
N LEU A 198 -11.79 12.35 17.12
CA LEU A 198 -11.25 11.19 17.83
C LEU A 198 -9.77 11.38 18.17
N VAL A 199 -8.95 11.88 17.24
CA VAL A 199 -7.53 12.06 17.52
C VAL A 199 -7.29 13.06 18.67
N PRO A 200 -7.90 14.25 18.70
CA PRO A 200 -7.80 15.14 19.87
C PRO A 200 -8.31 14.49 21.16
N ALA A 201 -9.43 13.75 21.11
CA ALA A 201 -9.96 13.06 22.28
C ALA A 201 -8.99 11.99 22.81
N ILE A 202 -8.29 11.27 21.93
CA ILE A 202 -7.23 10.32 22.29
C ILE A 202 -6.04 11.07 22.91
N GLU A 203 -5.61 12.17 22.30
CA GLU A 203 -4.51 12.99 22.83
C GLU A 203 -4.82 13.50 24.24
N ASP A 204 -6.06 13.90 24.50
CA ASP A 204 -6.52 14.37 25.81
C ASP A 204 -6.71 13.24 26.82
N ALA A 205 -7.26 12.10 26.40
CA ALA A 205 -7.42 10.91 27.24
C ALA A 205 -6.08 10.26 27.62
N PHE A 206 -5.06 10.37 26.74
CA PHE A 206 -3.73 9.88 27.02
C PHE A 206 -3.08 10.65 28.19
N GLY A 207 -3.21 11.98 28.21
CA GLY A 207 -2.92 12.85 29.36
C GLY A 207 -1.46 12.86 29.87
N GLU A 208 -1.03 13.96 30.47
CA GLU A 208 0.38 14.23 30.76
C GLU A 208 0.98 13.34 31.88
N ARG A 209 2.15 12.73 31.59
CA ARG A 209 3.12 12.11 32.53
C ARG A 209 2.84 10.70 33.07
N THR A 210 2.42 9.78 32.21
CA THR A 210 2.59 8.33 32.47
C THR A 210 4.05 7.87 32.35
N GLY A 211 4.92 8.71 31.79
CA GLY A 211 6.27 8.33 31.35
C GLY A 211 6.28 7.53 30.05
N ALA A 212 5.09 7.29 29.46
CA ALA A 212 4.92 6.66 28.17
C ALA A 212 4.73 7.70 27.06
N ARG A 213 5.03 7.30 25.82
CA ARG A 213 4.84 8.11 24.62
C ARG A 213 3.90 7.42 23.64
N LEU A 214 3.05 8.18 22.96
CA LEU A 214 2.03 7.68 22.05
C LEU A 214 2.30 8.10 20.61
N LEU A 215 2.26 7.13 19.70
CA LEU A 215 2.21 7.33 18.27
C LEU A 215 0.83 6.96 17.75
N ILE A 216 0.21 7.88 17.02
CA ILE A 216 -1.10 7.71 16.40
C ILE A 216 -0.92 7.70 14.88
N GLY A 217 -1.15 6.55 14.24
CA GLY A 217 -1.20 6.44 12.79
C GLY A 217 -2.62 6.58 12.27
N VAL A 218 -2.82 7.37 11.22
CA VAL A 218 -4.12 7.48 10.54
C VAL A 218 -3.94 7.31 9.04
N HIS A 219 -4.76 6.45 8.46
CA HIS A 219 -4.77 6.19 7.02
C HIS A 219 -6.20 6.05 6.52
N LYS A 220 -6.41 6.38 5.24
CA LYS A 220 -7.67 6.12 4.54
C LYS A 220 -7.51 4.92 3.63
N GLY A 221 -8.25 3.86 3.91
CA GLY A 221 -8.19 2.62 3.15
C GLY A 221 -9.56 2.05 2.87
N ALA A 222 -9.58 0.81 2.38
CA ALA A 222 -10.79 0.02 2.25
C ALA A 222 -10.52 -1.42 2.66
N VAL A 223 -11.43 -2.00 3.44
CA VAL A 223 -11.31 -3.37 3.95
C VAL A 223 -12.54 -4.20 3.62
N ALA A 224 -12.32 -5.47 3.27
CA ALA A 224 -13.39 -6.46 3.15
C ALA A 224 -13.63 -7.08 4.53
N ASP A 225 -14.87 -7.06 5.00
CA ASP A 225 -15.23 -7.55 6.34
C ASP A 225 -14.27 -7.02 7.44
N ASP A 226 -13.67 -7.90 8.24
CA ASP A 226 -12.67 -7.61 9.28
C ASP A 226 -11.26 -8.08 8.85
N ASP A 227 -10.88 -7.86 7.59
CA ASP A 227 -9.55 -8.17 7.10
C ASP A 227 -8.49 -7.22 7.67
N TRP A 228 -7.80 -7.67 8.71
CA TRP A 228 -6.67 -6.97 9.33
C TRP A 228 -5.34 -7.16 8.60
N GLY A 229 -5.28 -8.05 7.60
CA GLY A 229 -4.06 -8.38 6.85
C GLY A 229 -3.84 -7.56 5.59
N GLY A 230 -4.81 -6.73 5.21
CA GLY A 230 -4.74 -5.88 4.02
C GLY A 230 -3.63 -4.83 4.11
N VAL A 231 -3.14 -4.40 2.95
CA VAL A 231 -2.06 -3.44 2.75
C VAL A 231 -2.38 -2.09 3.38
N ASP A 232 -3.64 -1.65 3.41
CA ASP A 232 -4.01 -0.38 4.04
C ASP A 232 -3.81 -0.45 5.57
N VAL A 233 -4.14 -1.58 6.19
CA VAL A 233 -3.92 -1.82 7.62
C VAL A 233 -2.42 -1.95 7.90
N GLN A 234 -1.72 -2.82 7.16
CA GLN A 234 -0.29 -3.06 7.36
C GLN A 234 0.54 -1.81 7.08
N SER A 235 0.22 -1.03 6.05
CA SER A 235 0.91 0.22 5.75
C SER A 235 0.73 1.26 6.87
N THR A 236 -0.43 1.26 7.54
CA THR A 236 -0.67 2.14 8.70
C THR A 236 0.20 1.72 9.88
N VAL A 237 0.29 0.41 10.13
CA VAL A 237 1.16 -0.15 11.17
C VAL A 237 2.63 0.16 10.89
N ASP A 238 3.10 -0.11 9.67
CA ASP A 238 4.48 0.12 9.23
C ASP A 238 4.82 1.61 9.33
N MET A 239 3.91 2.48 8.91
CA MET A 239 4.06 3.94 9.00
C MET A 239 4.17 4.41 10.46
N THR A 240 3.29 3.94 11.35
CA THR A 240 3.33 4.31 12.78
C THR A 240 4.62 3.83 13.43
N GLY A 241 5.12 2.65 13.06
CA GLY A 241 6.36 2.07 13.57
C GLY A 241 7.63 2.53 12.86
N ALA A 242 7.55 3.44 11.89
CA ALA A 242 8.72 3.80 11.09
C ALA A 242 9.80 4.48 11.95
N PRO A 243 11.09 4.12 11.80
CA PRO A 243 12.16 4.69 12.62
C PRO A 243 12.22 6.23 12.56
N SER A 244 11.98 6.81 11.38
CA SER A 244 11.96 8.27 11.22
C SER A 244 10.77 8.93 11.94
N VAL A 245 9.64 8.25 12.08
CA VAL A 245 8.48 8.76 12.84
C VAL A 245 8.76 8.68 14.34
N GLN A 246 9.34 7.57 14.81
CA GLN A 246 9.79 7.42 16.20
C GLN A 246 10.84 8.47 16.57
N GLU A 247 11.78 8.76 15.68
CA GLU A 247 12.81 9.79 15.90
C GLU A 247 12.21 11.20 16.05
N VAL A 248 11.18 11.55 15.27
CA VAL A 248 10.47 12.84 15.43
C VAL A 248 9.92 13.01 16.85
N LEU A 249 9.23 11.98 17.37
CA LEU A 249 8.69 12.01 18.72
C LEU A 249 9.82 11.98 19.77
N ALA A 250 10.90 11.24 19.52
CA ALA A 250 12.05 11.20 20.41
C ALA A 250 12.72 12.56 20.58
N LEU A 251 12.85 13.33 19.50
CA LEU A 251 13.41 14.67 19.48
C LEU A 251 12.47 15.72 20.10
N ALA A 252 11.17 15.46 20.13
CA ALA A 252 10.17 16.35 20.71
C ALA A 252 10.05 16.13 22.24
N THR A 253 11.08 16.53 22.99
CA THR A 253 11.21 16.21 24.43
C THR A 253 10.06 16.70 25.33
N ASN A 254 9.28 17.68 24.87
CA ASN A 254 8.14 18.24 25.60
C ASN A 254 6.79 17.69 25.13
N ALA A 255 6.79 16.66 24.29
CA ALA A 255 5.58 16.04 23.78
C ALA A 255 5.55 14.54 24.13
N ASP A 256 4.38 14.10 24.57
CA ASP A 256 4.11 12.69 24.86
C ASP A 256 3.30 12.03 23.73
N CYS A 257 2.91 12.79 22.70
CA CYS A 257 2.12 12.27 21.58
C CYS A 257 2.52 12.89 20.23
N ALA A 258 2.60 12.04 19.20
CA ALA A 258 2.71 12.44 17.81
C ALA A 258 1.72 11.69 16.93
N VAL A 259 1.28 12.34 15.85
CA VAL A 259 0.32 11.79 14.91
C VAL A 259 0.97 11.75 13.54
N VAL A 260 1.01 10.56 12.93
CA VAL A 260 1.45 10.36 11.56
C VAL A 260 0.27 10.02 10.66
N VAL A 261 0.21 10.65 9.50
CA VAL A 261 -0.77 10.36 8.45
C VAL A 261 -0.06 9.94 7.18
N SER A 262 -0.71 9.08 6.38
CA SER A 262 -0.16 8.66 5.09
C SER A 262 -0.13 9.81 4.08
N GLN A 263 0.73 9.71 3.06
CA GLN A 263 0.75 10.64 1.93
C GLN A 263 -0.65 10.85 1.33
N ARG A 264 -1.39 9.75 1.13
CA ARG A 264 -2.74 9.76 0.57
C ARG A 264 -3.71 10.57 1.43
N LEU A 265 -3.71 10.33 2.74
CA LEU A 265 -4.54 11.08 3.66
C LEU A 265 -4.12 12.55 3.74
N TYR A 266 -2.81 12.82 3.67
CA TYR A 266 -2.28 14.17 3.68
C TYR A 266 -2.78 14.98 2.49
N ASP A 267 -2.64 14.46 1.27
CA ASP A 267 -3.04 15.17 0.05
C ASP A 267 -4.54 15.43 -0.02
N GLU A 268 -5.37 14.52 0.50
CA GLU A 268 -6.83 14.65 0.46
C GLU A 268 -7.39 15.56 1.55
N VAL A 269 -6.94 15.40 2.80
CA VAL A 269 -7.60 16.01 3.98
C VAL A 269 -6.76 17.11 4.61
N VAL A 270 -5.45 16.89 4.72
CA VAL A 270 -4.57 17.73 5.53
C VAL A 270 -4.08 18.95 4.76
N ARG A 271 -3.58 18.75 3.55
CA ARG A 271 -2.97 19.78 2.70
C ARG A 271 -3.91 20.94 2.39
N SER A 272 -5.21 20.67 2.29
CA SER A 272 -6.24 21.66 1.96
C SER A 272 -6.72 22.48 3.16
N LYS A 273 -6.39 22.06 4.39
CA LYS A 273 -6.90 22.66 5.63
C LYS A 273 -5.77 23.35 6.41
N ALA A 274 -5.86 24.68 6.51
CA ALA A 274 -4.90 25.50 7.25
C ALA A 274 -4.72 25.09 8.73
N THR A 275 -5.77 24.50 9.34
CA THR A 275 -5.76 23.98 10.71
C THR A 275 -4.69 22.90 10.95
N TYR A 276 -4.21 22.24 9.90
CA TYR A 276 -3.16 21.23 9.99
C TYR A 276 -1.78 21.71 9.51
N GLY A 277 -1.49 23.01 9.58
CA GLY A 277 -0.23 23.59 9.09
C GLY A 277 1.07 23.13 9.77
N SER A 278 1.01 22.24 10.77
CA SER A 278 2.16 21.77 11.55
C SER A 278 2.76 20.44 11.12
N TYR A 279 2.24 19.79 10.07
CA TYR A 279 2.76 18.51 9.62
C TYR A 279 4.12 18.65 8.91
N VAL A 280 5.05 17.72 9.18
CA VAL A 280 6.33 17.59 8.48
C VAL A 280 6.41 16.24 7.78
N GLY A 281 6.83 16.24 6.51
CA GLY A 281 7.07 15.01 5.76
C GLY A 281 8.34 14.31 6.22
N VAL A 282 8.25 13.01 6.49
CA VAL A 282 9.36 12.12 6.85
C VAL A 282 9.36 10.89 5.95
N PRO A 283 10.54 10.39 5.55
CA PRO A 283 10.64 9.13 4.82
C PRO A 283 10.26 7.96 5.74
N LEU A 284 9.48 6.99 5.24
CA LEU A 284 9.07 5.82 6.04
C LEU A 284 10.06 4.63 5.97
N GLY A 285 11.12 4.72 5.16
CA GLY A 285 12.15 3.66 5.03
C GLY A 285 11.72 2.48 4.14
N THR A 286 12.51 1.40 4.08
CA THR A 286 12.27 0.23 3.20
C THR A 286 11.30 -0.79 3.79
N GLY A 287 10.31 -1.23 3.02
CA GLY A 287 9.26 -2.19 3.41
C GLY A 287 8.06 -2.10 2.44
N THR A 288 6.85 -2.48 2.87
CA THR A 288 5.62 -2.19 2.11
C THR A 288 5.33 -0.69 2.01
N GLY A 289 5.89 0.11 2.94
CA GLY A 289 5.76 1.56 3.02
C GLY A 289 6.91 2.36 2.38
N THR A 290 7.23 2.14 1.10
CA THR A 290 8.04 3.10 0.35
C THR A 290 7.24 4.40 0.19
N GLY A 291 7.66 5.48 0.87
CA GLY A 291 6.93 6.76 0.76
C GLY A 291 7.22 7.78 1.85
N THR A 292 6.38 8.80 1.90
CA THR A 292 6.42 9.88 2.87
C THR A 292 5.24 9.76 3.83
N GLY A 293 5.52 9.71 5.13
CA GLY A 293 4.54 9.93 6.18
C GLY A 293 4.59 11.38 6.62
N TRP A 294 3.46 11.94 7.01
CA TRP A 294 3.39 13.31 7.50
C TRP A 294 3.13 13.28 8.99
N VAL A 295 4.04 13.85 9.77
CA VAL A 295 4.00 13.81 11.23
C VAL A 295 3.66 15.19 11.79
N ARG A 296 2.67 15.27 12.68
CA ARG A 296 2.48 16.40 13.59
C ARG A 296 2.80 15.98 15.02
N VAL A 297 3.22 16.93 15.83
CA VAL A 297 3.50 16.70 17.26
C VAL A 297 2.72 17.72 18.06
N ARG A 298 2.01 17.26 19.11
CA ARG A 298 1.22 18.13 19.98
C ARG A 298 2.13 19.22 20.59
N GLY A 299 1.71 20.48 20.49
CA GLY A 299 2.48 21.62 21.01
C GLY A 299 3.60 22.14 20.10
N TYR A 300 3.84 21.52 18.94
CA TYR A 300 4.87 21.96 17.98
C TYR A 300 4.24 22.52 16.71
N LEU A 301 4.51 23.80 16.40
CA LEU A 301 4.16 24.40 15.10
C LEU A 301 5.04 23.85 13.97
N LYS A 302 6.28 23.47 14.30
CA LYS A 302 7.24 22.84 13.39
C LYS A 302 7.90 21.68 14.14
N PRO A 303 7.41 20.44 13.94
CA PRO A 303 8.02 19.27 14.55
C PRO A 303 9.51 19.14 14.17
N PRO A 304 10.32 18.53 15.06
CA PRO A 304 11.71 18.22 14.74
C PRO A 304 11.79 17.37 13.47
N ARG A 305 12.85 17.55 12.69
CA ARG A 305 13.13 16.68 11.54
C ARG A 305 14.10 15.58 11.97
N PRO A 306 13.83 14.32 11.61
CA PRO A 306 14.77 13.24 11.86
C PRO A 306 16.06 13.52 11.08
N GLN A 307 17.20 13.08 11.61
CA GLN A 307 18.44 13.13 10.86
C GLN A 307 18.30 12.23 9.63
N ALA A 308 18.88 12.63 8.50
CA ALA A 308 18.87 11.80 7.29
C ALA A 308 19.58 10.48 7.58
N THR A 309 18.82 9.47 7.98
CA THR A 309 19.36 8.14 8.22
C THR A 309 19.79 7.60 6.87
N ALA A 310 21.10 7.34 6.70
CA ALA A 310 21.58 6.58 5.56
C ALA A 310 20.76 5.28 5.52
N ALA A 311 20.17 4.98 4.36
CA ALA A 311 19.35 3.79 4.18
C ALA A 311 20.08 2.59 4.76
N PRO A 312 19.48 1.82 5.68
CA PRO A 312 20.11 0.61 6.18
C PRO A 312 20.45 -0.27 4.97
N ALA A 313 21.69 -0.75 4.92
CA ALA A 313 22.17 -1.59 3.84
C ALA A 313 21.17 -2.74 3.67
N VAL A 314 20.56 -2.82 2.47
CA VAL A 314 19.64 -3.88 2.09
C VAL A 314 20.29 -5.22 2.42
N GLN A 315 19.91 -5.84 3.53
CA GLN A 315 20.17 -7.26 3.72
C GLN A 315 19.38 -7.94 2.63
N LYS A 316 20.10 -8.43 1.63
CA LYS A 316 19.58 -9.31 0.60
C LYS A 316 19.09 -10.58 1.30
N ASN A 317 17.87 -10.55 1.80
CA ASN A 317 17.15 -11.77 2.07
C ASN A 317 17.04 -12.48 0.72
N THR A 318 17.84 -13.52 0.59
CA THR A 318 17.88 -14.37 -0.60
C THR A 318 16.69 -15.30 -0.50
N THR A 319 15.48 -14.75 -0.58
CA THR A 319 14.34 -15.53 -0.99
C THR A 319 14.54 -15.77 -2.47
N ASN A 320 14.64 -17.04 -2.89
CA ASN A 320 14.72 -17.42 -4.30
C ASN A 320 13.45 -16.96 -5.02
N ASN A 321 13.43 -15.70 -5.45
CA ASN A 321 12.37 -15.10 -6.22
C ASN A 321 12.58 -15.49 -7.68
N PHE A 322 11.55 -16.07 -8.29
CA PHE A 322 11.49 -16.50 -9.70
C PHE A 322 11.71 -15.37 -10.74
N TYR A 323 11.94 -14.13 -10.28
CA TYR A 323 12.21 -12.96 -11.11
C TYR A 323 13.58 -12.30 -10.83
N ALA A 324 14.52 -12.97 -10.16
CA ALA A 324 15.88 -12.44 -10.06
C ALA A 324 16.58 -12.52 -11.43
N PRO A 325 17.34 -11.49 -11.86
CA PRO A 325 18.17 -11.60 -13.06
C PRO A 325 19.26 -12.64 -12.80
N THR A 326 19.18 -13.78 -13.49
CA THR A 326 20.22 -14.80 -13.47
C THR A 326 21.47 -14.21 -14.09
N LYS A 327 22.45 -13.82 -13.27
CA LYS A 327 23.82 -13.60 -13.75
C LYS A 327 24.37 -14.95 -14.19
N ILE A 328 24.36 -15.21 -15.49
CA ILE A 328 25.06 -16.33 -16.10
C ILE A 328 26.56 -16.09 -15.84
N LYS A 329 27.13 -16.80 -14.86
CA LYS A 329 28.58 -16.96 -14.77
C LYS A 329 28.97 -18.00 -15.83
N HIS A 330 29.77 -17.58 -16.80
CA HIS A 330 30.40 -18.49 -17.76
C HIS A 330 31.17 -19.59 -17.01
N LEU A 331 30.75 -20.83 -17.23
CA LEU A 331 31.47 -22.02 -16.80
C LEU A 331 32.50 -22.35 -17.87
N GLY A 332 33.73 -21.90 -17.67
CA GLY A 332 34.84 -22.16 -18.59
C GLY A 332 36.11 -21.51 -18.06
N ASP A 333 36.79 -22.22 -17.16
CA ASP A 333 38.25 -22.32 -17.09
C ASP A 333 38.66 -23.12 -15.85
N ARG A 334 39.05 -24.38 -16.07
CA ARG A 334 40.10 -25.12 -15.35
C ARG A 334 40.16 -26.57 -15.84
N HIS A 335 40.81 -26.76 -16.99
CA HIS A 335 41.58 -27.96 -17.30
C HIS A 335 42.92 -27.50 -17.87
N GLY A 336 44.02 -27.95 -17.25
CA GLY A 336 45.40 -27.60 -17.62
C GLY A 336 46.20 -27.17 -16.41
#